data_AF-A0AAU4C6W7-F1
#
_entry.id   AF-A0AAU4C6W7-F1
#
_cell.length_a   1.000
_cell.length_b   1.000
_cell.length_c   1.000
_cell.angle_alpha   90.00
_cell.angle_beta   90.00
_cell.angle_gamma   90.00
#
_symmetry.space_group_name_H-M   'P 1'
#
loop_
_entity.id
_entity.type
_entity.pdbx_description
1 polymer ?
#
loop_
_entity_poly.entity_id
_entity_poly.type
_entity_poly.pdbx_seq_one_letter_code
_entity_poly.pdbx_strand_id
1 'polypeptide(L)'
;MRAGVWAAGLVLLAVGTLAGCSQEYEDKRGKGDAPVQGKAGDDTPAEVFNMPDGFGNLATKCVGHGYRAYVTTNATGPSNVQIVQDKTCGG
;
A
#
# COMPACT_ATOMS: atom_id res chain seq x y z
N MET A 1 -28.63 -9.29 41.98
CA MET A 1 -27.55 -9.80 41.08
C MET A 1 -27.88 -9.66 39.59
N ARG A 2 -29.12 -9.84 39.13
CA ARG A 2 -29.46 -9.75 37.68
C ARG A 2 -29.26 -8.36 37.06
N ALA A 3 -29.58 -7.26 37.74
CA ALA A 3 -29.48 -5.90 37.19
C ALA A 3 -28.04 -5.44 36.89
N GLY A 4 -27.05 -5.88 37.67
CA GLY A 4 -25.64 -5.52 37.46
C GLY A 4 -25.02 -6.15 36.21
N VAL A 5 -25.51 -7.32 35.81
CA VAL A 5 -25.03 -8.03 34.61
C VAL A 5 -25.50 -7.34 33.33
N TRP A 6 -26.73 -6.82 33.31
CA TRP A 6 -27.26 -6.05 32.18
C TRP A 6 -26.57 -4.70 31.99
N ALA A 7 -26.25 -4.01 33.09
CA ALA A 7 -25.53 -2.74 33.03
C ALA A 7 -24.09 -2.93 32.51
N ALA A 8 -23.39 -3.98 32.96
CA ALA A 8 -22.05 -4.29 32.48
C ALA A 8 -22.02 -4.68 30.99
N GLY A 9 -23.02 -5.44 30.53
CA GLY A 9 -23.14 -5.82 29.11
C GLY A 9 -23.35 -4.63 28.18
N LEU A 10 -24.18 -3.66 28.57
CA LEU A 10 -24.43 -2.44 27.79
C LEU A 10 -23.20 -1.52 27.71
N VAL A 11 -22.42 -1.43 28.79
CA VAL A 11 -21.17 -0.64 28.79
C VAL A 11 -20.13 -1.26 27.88
N LEU A 12 -19.96 -2.59 27.90
CA LEU A 12 -19.02 -3.29 27.01
C LEU A 12 -19.39 -3.16 25.54
N LEU A 13 -20.69 -3.22 25.20
CA LEU A 13 -21.15 -2.99 23.83
C LEU A 13 -20.87 -1.55 23.37
N ALA A 14 -21.16 -0.55 24.22
CA ALA A 14 -20.94 0.86 23.89
C ALA A 14 -19.45 1.18 23.66
N VAL A 15 -18.56 0.63 24.49
CA VAL A 15 -17.11 0.79 24.32
C VAL A 15 -16.62 0.06 23.06
N GLY A 16 -17.17 -1.12 22.76
CA GLY A 16 -16.85 -1.87 21.54
C GLY A 16 -17.22 -1.12 20.26
N THR A 17 -18.34 -0.38 20.26
CA THR A 17 -18.74 0.43 19.09
C THR A 17 -17.89 1.67 18.87
N LEU A 18 -17.26 2.21 19.91
CA LEU A 18 -16.34 3.36 19.80
C LEU A 18 -14.93 2.95 19.37
N ALA A 19 -14.55 1.68 19.56
CA ALA A 19 -13.31 1.10 19.05
C ALA A 19 -13.44 0.55 17.60
N GLY A 20 -14.61 0.71 16.97
CA GLY A 20 -14.87 0.28 15.61
C GLY A 20 -14.13 1.10 14.57
N CYS A 21 -13.22 0.44 13.84
CA CYS A 21 -12.70 0.80 12.52
C CYS A 21 -12.43 2.29 12.28
N SER A 22 -11.34 2.84 12.83
CA SER A 22 -10.93 4.19 12.43
C SER A 22 -10.54 4.19 10.95
N GLN A 23 -11.43 4.73 10.10
CA GLN A 23 -11.12 5.03 8.69
C GLN A 23 -9.93 5.99 8.57
N GLU A 24 -9.67 6.77 9.62
CA GLU A 24 -8.55 7.69 9.72
C GLU A 24 -7.17 7.02 9.55
N TYR A 25 -7.02 5.74 9.92
CA TYR A 25 -5.78 4.98 9.71
C TYR A 25 -5.49 4.75 8.21
N GLU A 26 -6.54 4.48 7.43
CA GLU A 26 -6.47 4.23 5.99
C GLU A 26 -6.43 5.54 5.18
N ASP A 27 -7.19 6.55 5.60
CA ASP A 27 -7.33 7.82 4.89
C ASP A 27 -6.04 8.68 4.96
N LYS A 28 -5.30 8.62 6.07
CA LYS A 28 -4.06 9.40 6.24
C LYS A 28 -2.84 8.80 5.52
N ARG A 29 -2.86 7.50 5.23
CA ARG A 29 -1.74 6.80 4.58
C ARG A 29 -1.90 6.62 3.07
N GLY A 30 -3.06 6.99 2.52
CA GLY A 30 -3.40 6.76 1.11
C GLY A 30 -3.76 5.30 0.88
N LYS A 31 -5.00 5.03 0.46
CA LYS A 31 -5.51 3.77 -0.14
C LYS A 31 -4.92 2.44 0.38
N GLY A 32 -4.54 2.33 1.66
CA GLY A 32 -3.91 1.14 2.23
C GLY A 32 -2.49 0.85 1.73
N ASP A 33 -1.69 1.87 1.40
CA ASP A 33 -0.26 1.69 1.10
C ASP A 33 0.44 1.06 2.31
N ALA A 34 1.26 0.04 2.05
CA ALA A 34 1.95 -0.71 3.10
C ALA A 34 2.74 0.27 3.98
N PRO A 35 2.59 0.22 5.33
CA PRO A 35 3.17 1.23 6.21
C PRO A 35 4.70 1.21 6.12
N VAL A 36 5.28 2.24 5.49
CA VAL A 36 6.71 2.56 5.57
C VAL A 36 6.98 3.23 6.93
N GLN A 37 7.11 2.40 7.98
CA GLN A 37 7.35 2.86 9.36
C GLN A 37 8.73 3.54 9.51
N GLY A 38 8.83 4.84 9.24
CA GLY A 38 10.05 5.62 9.47
C GLY A 38 11.27 5.20 8.64
N LYS A 39 11.06 4.28 7.69
CA LYS A 39 12.01 3.81 6.70
C LYS A 39 11.29 3.91 5.37
N ALA A 40 11.40 5.05 4.70
CA ALA A 40 10.75 5.30 3.41
C ALA A 40 11.18 4.31 2.30
N GLY A 41 12.09 3.37 2.60
CA GLY A 41 12.75 2.56 1.61
C GLY A 41 13.63 3.44 0.74
N ASP A 42 13.84 3.01 -0.48
CA ASP A 42 14.40 3.84 -1.53
C ASP A 42 13.31 4.81 -2.05
N ASP A 43 13.53 6.11 -1.89
CA ASP A 43 12.63 7.20 -2.33
C ASP A 43 13.15 7.95 -3.57
N THR A 44 14.14 7.39 -4.27
CA THR A 44 14.60 7.94 -5.55
C THR A 44 13.53 7.76 -6.65
N PRO A 45 13.46 8.63 -7.66
CA PRO A 45 12.56 8.41 -8.79
C PRO A 45 12.86 7.10 -9.53
N ALA A 46 11.82 6.45 -10.06
CA ALA A 46 12.00 5.33 -10.99
C ALA A 46 12.66 5.81 -12.29
N GLU A 47 13.42 4.95 -12.94
CA GLU A 47 13.90 5.18 -14.30
C GLU A 47 12.73 5.02 -15.27
N VAL A 48 12.61 5.94 -16.24
CA VAL A 48 11.50 5.97 -17.20
C VAL A 48 12.02 5.88 -18.63
N PHE A 49 11.50 4.91 -19.36
CA PHE A 49 11.71 4.72 -20.79
C PHE A 49 10.46 5.14 -21.54
N ASN A 50 10.59 6.19 -22.36
CA ASN A 50 9.49 6.67 -23.20
C ASN A 50 9.35 5.80 -24.45
N MET A 51 8.10 5.48 -24.81
CA MET A 51 7.76 4.71 -26.01
C MET A 51 6.93 5.59 -26.95
N PRO A 52 7.57 6.30 -27.90
CA PRO A 52 6.89 7.28 -28.76
C PRO A 52 6.07 6.66 -29.90
N ASP A 53 6.11 5.34 -30.03
CA ASP A 53 5.46 4.52 -31.07
C ASP A 53 4.03 4.10 -30.70
N GLY A 54 3.45 4.71 -29.66
CA GLY A 54 2.06 4.51 -29.25
C GLY A 54 1.87 3.41 -28.21
N PHE A 55 2.95 2.76 -27.76
CA PHE A 55 2.92 1.90 -26.59
C PHE A 55 3.00 2.70 -25.28
N GLY A 56 2.61 2.07 -24.17
CA GLY A 56 2.72 2.68 -22.84
C GLY A 56 4.20 2.84 -22.43
N ASN A 57 4.56 3.98 -21.84
CA ASN A 57 5.90 4.19 -21.29
C ASN A 57 6.20 3.16 -20.20
N LEU A 58 7.47 2.83 -20.01
CA LEU A 58 7.91 1.86 -19.01
C LEU A 58 8.65 2.57 -17.88
N ALA A 59 8.23 2.35 -16.63
CA ALA A 59 8.97 2.75 -15.44
C ALA A 59 9.58 1.52 -14.76
N THR A 60 10.80 1.63 -14.23
CA THR A 60 11.45 0.54 -13.50
C THR A 60 12.21 1.01 -12.27
N LYS A 61 12.20 0.18 -11.22
CA LYS A 61 12.95 0.44 -9.99
C LYS A 61 13.23 -0.86 -9.24
N CYS A 62 14.35 -0.92 -8.52
CA CYS A 62 14.58 -1.95 -7.51
C CYS A 62 13.53 -1.83 -6.39
N VAL A 63 12.96 -2.95 -5.96
CA VAL A 63 11.92 -3.01 -4.91
C VAL A 63 12.39 -3.80 -3.68
N GLY A 64 13.71 -3.99 -3.58
CA GLY A 64 14.38 -4.70 -2.48
C GLY A 64 14.55 -6.20 -2.74
N HIS A 65 15.34 -6.85 -1.88
CA HIS A 65 15.48 -8.31 -1.79
C HIS A 65 15.86 -9.06 -3.07
N GLY A 66 16.59 -8.43 -4.00
CA GLY A 66 16.98 -9.06 -5.27
C GLY A 66 15.94 -8.91 -6.38
N TYR A 67 15.01 -7.97 -6.29
CA TYR A 67 13.91 -7.82 -7.24
C TYR A 67 13.79 -6.41 -7.82
N ARG A 68 13.36 -6.36 -9.08
CA ARG A 68 13.04 -5.16 -9.83
C ARG A 68 11.60 -5.20 -10.31
N ALA A 69 10.89 -4.09 -10.14
CA ALA A 69 9.58 -3.89 -10.72
C ALA A 69 9.69 -3.17 -12.07
N TYR A 70 8.78 -3.54 -12.97
CA TYR A 70 8.53 -2.90 -14.26
C TYR A 70 7.05 -2.56 -14.33
N VAL A 71 6.73 -1.31 -14.63
CA VAL A 71 5.35 -0.81 -14.69
C VAL A 71 5.15 -0.09 -16.01
N THR A 72 4.14 -0.47 -16.79
CA THR A 72 3.77 0.28 -17.99
C THR A 72 2.68 1.30 -17.67
N THR A 73 2.82 2.54 -18.14
CA THR A 73 1.70 3.49 -18.09
C THR A 73 0.59 3.06 -19.04
N ASN A 74 -0.65 3.30 -18.62
CA ASN A 74 -1.83 3.08 -19.45
C ASN A 74 -2.71 4.33 -19.37
N ALA A 75 -3.17 4.82 -20.53
CA ALA A 75 -3.95 6.05 -20.60
C ALA A 75 -5.39 5.89 -20.10
N THR A 76 -6.00 4.71 -20.27
CA THR A 76 -7.44 4.48 -20.00
C THR A 76 -7.75 3.13 -19.37
N GLY A 77 -6.76 2.25 -19.22
CA GLY A 77 -6.89 0.91 -18.66
C GLY A 77 -5.91 0.63 -17.51
N PRO A 78 -5.88 -0.61 -16.99
CA PRO A 78 -4.95 -0.99 -15.94
C PRO A 78 -3.51 -0.93 -16.43
N SER A 79 -2.61 -0.45 -15.57
CA SER A 79 -1.16 -0.59 -15.77
C SER A 79 -0.76 -2.05 -15.64
N ASN A 80 0.19 -2.50 -16.45
CA ASN A 80 0.81 -3.81 -16.27
C ASN A 80 1.96 -3.67 -15.26
N VAL A 81 2.09 -4.65 -14.38
CA VAL A 81 3.21 -4.75 -13.44
C VAL A 81 3.88 -6.11 -13.61
N GLN A 82 5.21 -6.11 -13.71
CA GLN A 82 6.01 -7.31 -13.67
C GLN A 82 7.13 -7.16 -12.63
N ILE A 83 7.28 -8.17 -11.77
CA ILE A 83 8.37 -8.25 -10.80
C ILE A 83 9.26 -9.38 -11.24
N VAL A 84 10.54 -9.09 -11.43
CA VAL A 84 11.55 -10.07 -11.85
C VAL A 84 12.71 -10.07 -10.87
N GLN A 85 13.37 -11.21 -10.78
CA GLN A 85 14.62 -11.32 -10.04
C GLN A 85 15.72 -10.56 -10.78
N ASP A 86 16.39 -9.66 -10.08
CA ASP A 86 17.51 -8.85 -10.58
C ASP A 86 18.63 -8.84 -9.53
N LYS A 87 19.75 -9.48 -9.87
CA LYS A 87 20.93 -9.59 -8.99
C LYS A 87 21.56 -8.24 -8.67
N THR A 88 21.27 -7.19 -9.45
CA THR A 88 21.74 -5.83 -9.18
C THR A 88 20.92 -5.14 -8.08
N CYS A 89 19.71 -5.63 -7.78
CA CYS A 89 18.80 -5.06 -6.80
C CYS A 89 18.89 -5.74 -5.43
N GLY A 90 20.05 -5.74 -4.76
CA GLY A 90 20.27 -6.53 -3.51
C GLY A 90 20.91 -5.79 -2.34
N GLY A 91 20.90 -4.45 -2.35
CA GLY A 91 21.48 -3.61 -1.29
C GLY A 91 20.75 -3.69 0.04
#